data_AF-A0A392S4S0-F1
#
_entry.id   AF-A0A392S4S0-F1
#
_cell.length_a   1.000
_cell.length_b   1.000
_cell.length_c   1.000
_cell.angle_alpha   90.00
_cell.angle_beta   90.00
_cell.angle_gamma   90.00
#
_symmetry.space_group_name_H-M   'P 1'
#
loop_
_entity.id
_entity.type
_entity.pdbx_description
1 polymer ?
#
loop_
_entity_poly.entity_id
_entity_poly.type
_entity_poly.pdbx_seq_one_letter_code
_entity_poly.pdbx_strand_id
1 'polypeptide(L)'
;MLHELALPGKDWRYNNTGKRAHLQGTDMEPVAKAWACWFVHNFESCSNVTEVIMARCYAVYAILMGEPIRVGHLIARSIKRMVTASE
;
A
#
# COMPACT_ATOMS: atom_id res chain seq x y z
N MET A 1 4.85 -5.43 13.49
CA MET A 1 3.78 -5.76 12.52
C MET A 1 4.22 -5.38 11.10
N LEU A 2 4.12 -4.12 10.64
CA LEU A 2 4.50 -3.76 9.25
C LEU A 2 6.00 -3.77 8.90
N HIS A 3 6.89 -4.02 9.87
CA HIS A 3 8.32 -4.17 9.62
C HIS A 3 8.67 -5.33 8.67
N GLU A 4 7.81 -6.36 8.61
CA GLU A 4 7.97 -7.53 7.72
C GLU A 4 7.78 -7.16 6.24
N LEU A 5 7.27 -5.96 5.95
CA LEU A 5 7.12 -5.48 4.58
C LEU A 5 8.41 -4.84 4.05
N ALA A 6 9.34 -4.48 4.93
CA ALA A 6 10.59 -3.82 4.58
C ALA A 6 11.76 -4.80 4.68
N LEU A 7 12.75 -4.62 3.80
CA LEU A 7 14.01 -5.36 3.88
C LEU A 7 14.69 -5.12 5.25
N PRO A 8 15.49 -6.07 5.75
CA PRO A 8 16.23 -5.90 7.00
C PRO A 8 17.07 -4.62 7.01
N GLY A 9 16.94 -3.82 8.06
CA GLY A 9 17.66 -2.56 8.22
C GLY A 9 17.14 -1.39 7.38
N LYS A 10 16.03 -1.58 6.65
CA LYS A 10 15.31 -0.49 5.99
C LYS A 10 14.15 -0.03 6.86
N ASP A 11 13.84 1.27 6.75
CA ASP A 11 12.75 1.87 7.51
C ASP A 11 11.85 2.73 6.62
N TRP A 12 10.68 3.03 7.17
CA TRP A 12 9.65 3.84 6.58
C TRP A 12 10.10 5.29 6.45
N ARG A 13 9.54 6.00 5.48
CA ARG A 13 9.59 7.45 5.45
C ARG A 13 8.52 8.01 6.37
N TYR A 14 8.88 9.02 7.15
CA TYR A 14 7.99 9.66 8.13
C TYR A 14 7.53 11.01 7.58
N ASN A 15 6.28 11.37 7.87
CA ASN A 15 5.76 12.70 7.56
C ASN A 15 6.24 13.74 8.58
N ASN A 16 5.91 15.01 8.36
CA ASN A 16 6.26 16.12 9.26
C ASN A 16 5.70 15.99 10.69
N THR A 17 4.76 15.06 10.91
CA THR A 17 4.18 14.76 12.23
C THR A 17 4.86 13.57 12.92
N GLY A 18 5.92 13.00 12.32
CA GLY A 18 6.62 11.82 12.83
C GLY A 18 5.88 10.50 12.64
N LYS A 19 4.82 10.47 11.83
CA LYS A 19 4.07 9.24 11.50
C LYS A 19 4.60 8.61 10.22
N ARG A 20 4.62 7.27 10.17
CA ARG A 20 4.96 6.52 8.95
C ARG A 20 4.03 6.91 7.81
N ALA A 21 4.62 7.33 6.69
CA ALA A 21 3.90 7.87 5.53
C ALA A 21 3.88 6.86 4.38
N HIS A 22 5.06 6.41 3.95
CA HIS A 22 5.23 5.49 2.83
C HIS A 22 6.53 4.68 2.98
N LEU A 23 6.57 3.54 2.27
CA LEU A 23 7.75 2.70 2.11
C LEU A 23 8.18 2.75 0.65
N GLN A 24 9.49 2.92 0.42
CA GLN A 24 10.04 2.89 -0.93
C GLN A 24 9.97 1.46 -1.47
N GLY A 25 9.50 1.29 -2.69
CA GLY A 25 9.36 -0.03 -3.32
C GLY A 25 10.69 -0.75 -3.53
N THR A 26 11.83 -0.05 -3.48
CA THR A 26 13.17 -0.65 -3.45
C THR A 26 13.56 -1.19 -2.08
N ASP A 27 12.95 -0.67 -1.03
CA ASP A 27 13.20 -1.04 0.36
C ASP A 27 12.19 -2.09 0.86
N MET A 28 11.28 -2.55 0.00
CA MET A 28 10.28 -3.58 0.32
C MET A 28 10.80 -5.00 0.15
N GLU A 29 10.35 -5.90 1.00
CA GLU A 29 10.48 -7.34 0.81
C GLU A 29 9.88 -7.76 -0.55
N PRO A 30 10.54 -8.62 -1.36
CA PRO A 30 10.10 -8.91 -2.72
C PRO A 30 8.67 -9.46 -2.83
N VAL A 31 8.27 -10.33 -1.89
CA VAL A 31 6.91 -10.88 -1.86
C VAL A 31 5.89 -9.80 -1.52
N ALA A 32 6.19 -8.95 -0.52
CA ALA A 32 5.34 -7.82 -0.17
C ALA A 32 5.21 -6.83 -1.34
N LYS A 33 6.30 -6.58 -2.07
CA LYS A 33 6.31 -5.73 -3.26
C LYS A 33 5.42 -6.30 -4.38
N ALA A 34 5.51 -7.60 -4.64
CA ALA A 34 4.68 -8.26 -5.65
C ALA A 34 3.18 -8.09 -5.32
N TRP A 35 2.79 -8.31 -4.07
CA TRP A 35 1.42 -8.08 -3.62
C TRP A 35 1.00 -6.61 -3.68
N ALA A 36 1.90 -5.68 -3.35
CA ALA A 36 1.64 -4.25 -3.49
C ALA A 36 1.38 -3.85 -4.95
N CYS A 37 2.22 -4.33 -5.88
CA CYS A 37 2.03 -4.11 -7.30
C CYS A 37 0.70 -4.70 -7.79
N TRP A 38 0.40 -5.94 -7.40
CA TRP A 38 -0.87 -6.59 -7.75
C TRP A 38 -2.06 -5.80 -7.18
N PHE A 39 -2.01 -5.39 -5.91
CA PHE A 39 -3.07 -4.63 -5.26
C PHE A 39 -3.35 -3.30 -5.99
N VAL A 40 -2.30 -2.55 -6.31
CA VAL A 40 -2.42 -1.27 -7.01
C VAL A 40 -3.03 -1.47 -8.39
N HIS A 41 -2.54 -2.43 -9.19
CA HIS A 41 -3.07 -2.67 -10.55
C HIS A 41 -4.53 -3.16 -10.58
N ASN A 42 -5.02 -3.81 -9.53
CA ASN A 42 -6.37 -4.39 -9.52
C ASN A 42 -7.42 -3.51 -8.83
N PHE A 43 -7.03 -2.73 -7.81
CA PHE A 43 -8.00 -2.02 -6.97
C PHE A 43 -7.84 -0.50 -6.98
N GLU A 44 -6.70 0.01 -7.42
CA GLU A 44 -6.44 1.45 -7.48
C GLU A 44 -6.19 1.91 -8.91
N SER A 45 -6.60 3.12 -9.23
CA SER A 45 -6.32 3.75 -10.52
C SER A 45 -4.96 4.46 -10.56
N CYS A 46 -4.20 4.40 -9.48
CA CYS A 46 -2.92 5.10 -9.35
C CYS A 46 -1.79 4.33 -10.04
N SER A 47 -0.99 5.02 -10.85
CA SER A 47 0.19 4.45 -11.51
C SER A 47 1.45 4.40 -10.62
N ASN A 48 1.44 5.07 -9.46
CA ASN A 48 2.61 5.10 -8.59
C ASN A 48 2.76 3.79 -7.79
N VAL A 49 3.68 2.95 -8.25
CA VAL A 49 4.18 1.73 -7.60
C VAL A 49 5.60 1.91 -7.01
N THR A 50 6.23 3.08 -7.19
CA THR A 50 7.56 3.34 -6.61
C THR A 50 7.47 3.62 -5.12
N GLU A 51 6.37 4.22 -4.66
CA GLU A 51 6.10 4.46 -3.25
C GLU A 51 4.78 3.81 -2.81
N VAL A 52 4.87 2.96 -1.78
CA VAL A 52 3.69 2.31 -1.22
C VAL A 52 3.27 3.08 0.02
N ILE A 53 2.21 3.88 -0.14
CA ILE A 53 1.59 4.63 0.96
C ILE A 53 1.02 3.68 2.02
N MET A 54 1.01 4.13 3.27
CA MET A 54 0.62 3.34 4.43
C MET A 54 -0.72 2.59 4.27
N ALA A 55 -1.71 3.21 3.63
CA ALA A 55 -3.01 2.61 3.39
C ALA A 55 -2.95 1.32 2.54
N ARG A 56 -2.02 1.25 1.58
CA ARG A 56 -1.80 0.06 0.73
C ARG A 56 -1.06 -1.02 1.51
N CYS A 57 -0.12 -0.61 2.37
CA CYS A 57 0.65 -1.55 3.19
C CYS A 57 -0.21 -2.36 4.15
N TYR A 58 -1.28 -1.78 4.71
CA TYR A 58 -2.23 -2.55 5.52
C TYR A 58 -2.95 -3.63 4.73
N ALA A 59 -3.32 -3.35 3.47
CA ALA A 59 -3.96 -4.35 2.62
C ALA A 59 -2.99 -5.46 2.21
N VAL A 60 -1.76 -5.09 1.84
CA VAL A 60 -0.68 -6.05 1.53
C VAL A 60 -0.39 -6.94 2.74
N TYR A 61 -0.29 -6.35 3.94
CA TYR A 61 -0.08 -7.10 5.16
C TYR A 61 -1.23 -8.08 5.44
N ALA A 62 -2.49 -7.64 5.30
CA ALA A 62 -3.64 -8.53 5.44
C ALA A 62 -3.57 -9.72 4.47
N ILE A 63 -3.20 -9.49 3.20
CA ILE A 63 -3.03 -10.55 2.21
C ILE A 63 -1.94 -11.54 2.63
N LEU A 64 -0.78 -11.04 3.08
CA LEU A 64 0.33 -11.89 3.53
C LEU A 64 -0.03 -12.74 4.74
N MET A 65 -0.86 -12.20 5.64
CA MET A 65 -1.36 -12.92 6.82
C MET A 65 -2.52 -13.87 6.50
N GLY A 66 -3.01 -13.91 5.26
CA GLY A 66 -4.17 -14.71 4.87
C GLY A 66 -5.50 -14.14 5.39
N GLU A 67 -5.51 -12.88 5.83
CA GLU A 67 -6.70 -12.21 6.35
C GLU A 67 -7.66 -11.81 5.22
N PRO A 68 -8.98 -11.91 5.43
CA PRO A 68 -9.95 -11.56 4.42
C PRO A 68 -9.93 -10.05 4.11
N ILE A 69 -9.88 -9.72 2.82
CA ILE A 69 -9.95 -8.34 2.33
C ILE A 69 -11.30 -8.05 1.68
N ARG A 70 -11.87 -6.88 1.99
CA ARG A 70 -13.17 -6.43 1.43
C ARG A 70 -12.98 -5.78 0.06
N VAL A 71 -12.76 -6.60 -0.96
CA VAL A 71 -12.46 -6.18 -2.34
C VAL A 71 -13.46 -5.15 -2.87
N GLY A 72 -14.77 -5.43 -2.77
CA GLY A 72 -15.80 -4.51 -3.28
C GLY A 72 -15.76 -3.11 -2.65
N HIS A 73 -15.46 -3.04 -1.34
CA HIS A 73 -15.31 -1.77 -0.65
C HIS A 73 -14.06 -0.99 -1.12
N LEU A 74 -12.95 -1.70 -1.39
CA LEU A 74 -11.72 -1.08 -1.87
C LEU A 74 -11.89 -0.48 -3.27
N ILE A 75 -12.52 -1.22 -4.18
CA ILE A 75 -12.83 -0.74 -5.54
C ILE A 75 -13.78 0.45 -5.48
N ALA A 76 -14.87 0.36 -4.73
CA ALA A 76 -15.83 1.45 -4.59
C ALA A 76 -15.17 2.73 -4.03
N ARG A 77 -14.28 2.57 -3.03
CA ARG A 77 -13.52 3.69 -2.46
C ARG A 77 -12.57 4.32 -3.48
N SER A 78 -11.89 3.50 -4.29
CA SER A 78 -11.00 3.97 -5.36
C SER A 78 -11.75 4.79 -6.40
N ILE A 79 -12.89 4.28 -6.89
CA ILE A 79 -13.77 5.00 -7.82
C ILE A 79 -14.25 6.33 -7.22
N LYS A 80 -14.73 6.31 -5.98
CA LYS A 80 -15.20 7.53 -5.30
C LYS A 80 -14.08 8.58 -5.21
N ARG A 81 -12.84 8.17 -4.92
CA ARG A 81 -11.68 9.08 -4.88
C ARG A 81 -11.38 9.70 -6.23
N MET A 82 -11.48 8.96 -7.33
CA MET A 82 -11.28 9.53 -8.67
C MET A 82 -12.26 10.66 -8.98
N VAL A 83 -13.54 10.45 -8.65
CA VAL A 83 -14.59 11.45 -8.89
C VAL A 83 -14.40 12.67 -7.99
N THR A 84 -14.10 12.46 -6.72
CA THR A 84 -14.00 13.56 -5.72
C THR A 84 -12.67 14.29 -5.71
N ALA A 85 -11.60 13.73 -6.29
CA ALA A 85 -10.31 14.41 -6.43
C ALA A 85 -10.22 15.29 -7.69
N SER A 86 -11.26 15.29 -8.53
CA SER A 86 -11.36 16.12 -9.74
C SER A 86 -12.07 17.46 -9.49
N GLU A 87 -12.37 17.79 -8.23
CA GLU A 87 -12.85 19.08 -7.73
C GLU A 87 -11.77 19.76 -6.88
#